data_AF-A0A7Y5E526-F1
#
_entry.id   AF-A0A7Y5E526-F1
#
_cell.length_a   1.000
_cell.length_b   1.000
_cell.length_c   1.000
_cell.angle_alpha   90.00
_cell.angle_beta   90.00
_cell.angle_gamma   90.00
#
_symmetry.space_group_name_H-M   'P 1'
#
loop_
_entity.id
_entity.type
_entity.pdbx_description
1 polymer ?
#
loop_
_entity_poly.entity_id
_entity_poly.type
_entity_poly.pdbx_seq_one_letter_code
_entity_poly.pdbx_strand_id
1 'polypeptide(L)'
;MSKTDIRAGQNVTLGLAPNSQLTVSNSPNPNQHAIALSYASGDYAPKVVAKGRGLIAEQIIARAKQHGVFVHESKDLVALLMQVDIDDHIPPALYQAIAEILAWLYRLEENKADEEDVII
;
A
#
# COMPACT_ATOMS: atom_id res chain seq x y z
N MET A 1 27.03 27.81 33.83
CA MET A 1 26.03 28.23 32.82
C MET A 1 25.71 27.00 31.96
N SER A 2 24.57 26.29 32.04
CA SER A 2 23.13 26.66 32.07
C SER A 2 22.79 27.56 30.87
N LYS A 3 21.89 27.24 29.93
CA LYS A 3 20.52 26.66 29.98
C LYS A 3 20.25 25.87 28.67
N THR A 4 19.61 24.70 28.59
CA THR A 4 18.16 24.35 28.75
C THR A 4 17.23 25.10 27.77
N ASP A 5 16.57 24.37 26.84
CA ASP A 5 15.10 24.17 26.76
C ASP A 5 14.71 23.39 25.46
N ILE A 6 14.33 22.10 25.51
CA ILE A 6 12.97 21.48 25.60
C ILE A 6 12.04 21.86 24.41
N ARG A 7 11.55 20.91 23.57
CA ARG A 7 10.18 20.31 23.49
C ARG A 7 10.05 19.65 22.09
N ALA A 8 9.27 18.63 21.77
CA ALA A 8 8.36 17.71 22.45
C ALA A 8 8.16 16.50 21.50
N GLY A 9 7.94 15.32 22.06
CA GLY A 9 7.65 14.10 21.29
C GLY A 9 7.63 12.89 22.21
N GLN A 10 7.05 13.05 23.40
CA GLN A 10 6.76 11.95 24.28
C GLN A 10 5.66 11.11 23.64
N ASN A 11 5.90 9.81 23.50
CA ASN A 11 4.89 8.82 23.78
C ASN A 11 5.44 7.95 24.91
N VAL A 12 5.00 8.26 26.13
CA VAL A 12 5.18 7.39 27.30
C VAL A 12 3.91 6.56 27.43
N THR A 13 4.03 5.24 27.50
CA THR A 13 3.12 4.42 28.31
C THR A 13 3.90 3.28 28.97
N LEU A 14 3.81 3.25 30.29
CA LEU A 14 4.42 2.30 31.22
C LEU A 14 3.61 0.99 31.32
N GLY A 15 4.24 -0.10 31.78
CA GLY A 15 3.57 -1.03 32.70
C GLY A 15 3.64 -2.54 32.41
N LEU A 16 4.69 -3.17 32.93
CA LEU A 16 4.84 -4.52 33.53
C LEU A 16 3.75 -5.60 33.36
N ALA A 17 4.16 -6.75 32.79
CA ALA A 17 3.75 -8.09 33.24
C ALA A 17 4.98 -9.03 33.18
N PRO A 18 5.29 -9.80 34.24
CA PRO A 18 6.46 -10.68 34.27
C PRO A 18 6.31 -11.97 33.44
N ASN A 19 5.29 -12.09 32.57
CA ASN A 19 5.17 -13.24 31.67
C ASN A 19 4.62 -12.84 30.30
N SER A 20 5.50 -13.02 29.30
CA SER A 20 5.23 -13.33 27.88
C SER A 20 4.79 -12.22 26.92
N GLN A 21 5.80 -11.73 26.19
CA GLN A 21 5.83 -11.31 24.79
C GLN A 21 5.15 -9.97 24.39
N LEU A 22 5.91 -8.89 24.58
CA LEU A 22 5.89 -7.75 23.67
C LEU A 22 6.48 -8.20 22.32
N THR A 23 5.65 -8.71 21.42
CA THR A 23 6.07 -8.83 20.03
C THR A 23 5.86 -7.49 19.33
N VAL A 24 6.88 -6.64 19.34
CA VAL A 24 7.02 -5.63 18.28
C VAL A 24 7.50 -6.42 17.06
N SER A 25 6.59 -7.18 16.43
CA SER A 25 6.92 -7.99 15.26
C SER A 25 7.17 -7.05 14.08
N ASN A 26 8.37 -6.50 13.97
CA ASN A 26 8.92 -6.01 12.71
C ASN A 26 9.29 -7.20 11.78
N SER A 27 8.57 -8.31 11.93
CA SER A 27 8.81 -9.57 11.26
C SER A 27 7.83 -9.68 10.10
N PRO A 28 8.32 -10.06 8.91
CA PRO A 28 7.49 -10.14 7.74
C PRO A 28 6.28 -11.02 7.98
N ASN A 29 5.07 -10.60 7.59
CA ASN A 29 3.90 -11.47 7.73
C ASN A 29 3.96 -12.54 6.63
N PRO A 30 4.23 -13.82 6.94
CA PRO A 30 4.44 -14.84 5.92
C PRO A 30 3.18 -15.10 5.07
N ASN A 31 2.01 -14.72 5.58
CA ASN A 31 0.72 -14.86 4.89
C ASN A 31 0.35 -13.62 4.07
N GLN A 32 1.19 -12.59 4.04
CA GLN A 32 0.94 -11.39 3.26
C GLN A 32 1.21 -11.64 1.78
N HIS A 33 0.33 -11.13 0.94
CA HIS A 33 0.41 -11.18 -0.50
C HIS A 33 0.38 -9.76 -1.05
N ALA A 34 1.13 -9.52 -2.12
CA ALA A 34 1.06 -8.26 -2.84
C ALA A 34 1.21 -8.49 -4.34
N ILE A 35 0.50 -7.68 -5.11
CA ILE A 35 0.52 -7.67 -6.57
C ILE A 35 0.63 -6.23 -7.01
N ALA A 36 1.47 -5.99 -8.02
CA ALA A 36 1.58 -4.71 -8.70
C ALA A 36 0.98 -4.83 -10.09
N LEU A 37 0.13 -3.87 -10.43
CA LEU A 37 -0.51 -3.75 -11.73
C LEU A 37 0.07 -2.55 -12.48
N SER A 38 0.15 -2.66 -13.80
CA SER A 38 0.51 -1.57 -14.71
C SER A 38 -0.57 -1.39 -15.76
N TYR A 39 -0.81 -0.17 -16.19
CA TYR A 39 -1.76 0.14 -17.26
C TYR A 39 -1.10 1.13 -18.20
N ALA A 40 -0.79 0.70 -19.43
CA ALA A 40 -0.23 1.59 -20.44
C ALA A 40 -1.33 2.21 -21.30
N SER A 41 -1.06 3.38 -21.88
CA SER A 41 -1.97 4.01 -22.81
C SER A 41 -2.19 3.12 -24.03
N GLY A 42 -3.45 2.75 -24.28
CA GLY A 42 -3.83 1.84 -25.37
C GLY A 42 -4.04 0.38 -24.95
N ASP A 43 -3.68 0.01 -23.71
CA ASP A 43 -4.03 -1.29 -23.17
C ASP A 43 -5.54 -1.38 -22.92
N TYR A 44 -6.12 -2.56 -23.17
CA TYR A 44 -7.53 -2.83 -22.91
C TYR A 44 -7.80 -3.21 -21.44
N ALA A 45 -6.76 -3.57 -20.69
CA ALA A 45 -6.84 -3.92 -19.28
C ALA A 45 -5.46 -3.78 -18.60
N PRO A 46 -5.40 -3.59 -17.26
CA PRO A 46 -4.14 -3.63 -16.54
C PRO A 46 -3.44 -4.99 -16.60
N LYS A 47 -2.12 -4.95 -16.56
CA LYS A 47 -1.22 -6.10 -16.59
C LYS A 47 -0.61 -6.36 -15.22
N VAL A 48 -0.43 -7.62 -14.85
CA VAL A 48 0.34 -7.98 -13.65
C VAL A 48 1.83 -7.85 -13.96
N VAL A 49 2.52 -6.93 -13.26
CA VAL A 49 3.96 -6.70 -13.45
C VAL A 49 4.82 -7.25 -12.31
N ALA A 50 4.22 -7.47 -11.14
CA ALA A 50 4.87 -8.17 -10.04
C ALA A 50 3.84 -8.87 -9.15
N LYS A 51 4.22 -10.01 -8.57
CA LYS A 51 3.45 -10.69 -7.51
C LYS A 51 4.40 -11.32 -6.50
N GLY A 52 4.00 -11.38 -5.23
CA GLY A 52 4.87 -11.85 -4.16
C GLY A 52 4.12 -12.26 -2.90
N ARG A 53 4.83 -13.00 -2.04
CA ARG A 53 4.36 -13.41 -0.71
C ARG A 53 5.40 -13.06 0.35
N GLY A 54 4.96 -12.87 1.60
CA GLY A 54 5.83 -12.56 2.74
C GLY A 54 6.80 -11.41 2.43
N LEU A 55 8.10 -11.69 2.56
CA LEU A 55 9.17 -10.74 2.29
C LEU A 55 9.09 -10.07 0.91
N ILE A 56 8.74 -10.82 -0.13
CA ILE A 56 8.62 -10.24 -1.49
C ILE A 56 7.42 -9.30 -1.56
N ALA A 57 6.30 -9.67 -0.92
CA ALA A 57 5.11 -8.82 -0.87
C ALA A 57 5.42 -7.47 -0.17
N GLU A 58 6.16 -7.52 0.94
CA GLU A 58 6.61 -6.33 1.64
C GLU A 58 7.53 -5.45 0.81
N GLN A 59 8.47 -6.04 0.07
CA GLN A 59 9.34 -5.29 -0.84
C GLN A 59 8.56 -4.63 -1.98
N ILE A 60 7.54 -5.30 -2.53
CA ILE A 60 6.66 -4.71 -3.55
C ILE A 60 5.94 -3.49 -2.97
N ILE A 61 5.33 -3.63 -1.80
CA ILE A 61 4.60 -2.54 -1.13
C ILE A 61 5.53 -1.38 -0.75
N ALA A 62 6.71 -1.69 -0.21
CA ALA A 62 7.70 -0.69 0.17
C ALA A 62 8.16 0.13 -1.05
N ARG A 63 8.46 -0.53 -2.17
CA ARG A 63 8.82 0.16 -3.42
C ARG A 63 7.66 1.00 -3.95
N ALA A 64 6.43 0.48 -3.96
CA ALA A 64 5.26 1.24 -4.38
C ALA A 64 5.13 2.55 -3.58
N LYS A 65 5.22 2.47 -2.24
CA LYS A 65 5.18 3.64 -1.36
C LYS A 65 6.32 4.62 -1.61
N GLN A 66 7.55 4.12 -1.82
CA GLN A 66 8.72 4.97 -2.11
C GLN A 66 8.57 5.78 -3.40
N HIS A 67 7.87 5.23 -4.40
CA HIS A 67 7.63 5.88 -5.68
C HIS A 67 6.28 6.64 -5.75
N GLY A 68 5.57 6.79 -4.62
CA GLY A 68 4.27 7.44 -4.59
C GLY A 68 3.17 6.66 -5.33
N VAL A 69 3.38 5.38 -5.61
CA VAL A 69 2.37 4.51 -6.23
C VAL A 69 1.32 4.16 -5.19
N PHE A 70 0.05 4.32 -5.55
CA PHE A 70 -1.07 4.00 -4.68
C PHE A 70 -1.08 2.52 -4.29
N VAL A 71 -1.35 2.25 -3.00
CA VAL A 71 -1.45 0.89 -2.45
C VAL A 71 -2.85 0.70 -1.88
N HIS A 72 -3.59 -0.26 -2.44
CA HIS A 72 -4.90 -0.67 -1.96
C HIS A 72 -4.81 -2.02 -1.24
N GLU A 73 -5.44 -2.12 -0.06
CA GLU A 73 -5.50 -3.37 0.70
C GLU A 73 -6.87 -4.05 0.51
N SER A 74 -6.88 -5.18 -0.19
CA SER A 74 -8.08 -6.02 -0.33
C SER A 74 -7.67 -7.49 -0.41
N LYS A 75 -8.03 -8.28 0.61
CA LYS A 75 -7.66 -9.71 0.69
C LYS A 75 -8.28 -10.51 -0.45
N ASP A 76 -9.54 -10.26 -0.77
CA ASP A 76 -10.29 -11.03 -1.77
C ASP A 76 -9.76 -10.76 -3.19
N LEU A 77 -9.54 -9.48 -3.52
CA LEU A 77 -9.00 -9.10 -4.83
C LEU A 77 -7.57 -9.62 -5.01
N VAL A 78 -6.74 -9.53 -3.97
CA VAL A 78 -5.38 -10.08 -4.00
C VAL A 78 -5.41 -11.60 -4.22
N ALA A 79 -6.28 -12.34 -3.52
CA ALA A 79 -6.41 -13.79 -3.71
C ALA A 79 -6.81 -14.18 -5.14
N LEU A 80 -7.70 -13.40 -5.78
CA LEU A 80 -8.10 -13.60 -7.16
C LEU A 80 -6.95 -13.31 -8.13
N LEU A 81 -6.30 -12.15 -7.98
CA LEU A 81 -5.21 -11.72 -8.85
C LEU A 81 -3.93 -12.56 -8.68
N MET A 82 -3.73 -13.23 -7.55
CA MET A 82 -2.61 -14.17 -7.36
C MET A 82 -2.65 -15.35 -8.35
N GLN A 83 -3.82 -15.64 -8.92
CA GLN A 83 -4.03 -16.69 -9.94
C GLN A 83 -3.66 -16.22 -11.36
N VAL A 84 -3.46 -14.92 -11.56
CA VAL A 84 -3.05 -14.34 -12.85
C VAL A 84 -1.53 -14.36 -12.96
N ASP A 85 -1.00 -14.69 -14.14
CA ASP A 85 0.44 -14.74 -14.35
C ASP A 85 1.07 -13.37 -14.55
N ILE A 86 2.36 -13.28 -14.20
CA ILE A 86 3.14 -12.08 -14.49
C ILE A 86 3.18 -11.95 -16.00
N ASP A 87 3.08 -10.71 -16.47
CA ASP A 87 2.99 -10.38 -17.88
C ASP A 87 1.69 -10.79 -18.59
N ASP A 88 0.66 -11.17 -17.83
CA ASP A 88 -0.70 -11.30 -18.35
C ASP A 88 -1.58 -10.11 -17.97
N HIS A 89 -2.55 -9.85 -18.84
CA HIS A 89 -3.65 -8.93 -18.56
C HIS A 89 -4.59 -9.56 -17.53
N ILE A 90 -5.18 -8.73 -16.66
CA ILE A 90 -6.22 -9.21 -15.76
C ILE A 90 -7.38 -9.84 -16.57
N PRO A 91 -8.08 -10.85 -16.05
CA PRO A 91 -9.22 -11.44 -16.74
C PRO A 91 -10.47 -10.53 -16.69
N PRO A 92 -11.37 -10.61 -17.68
CA PRO A 92 -12.59 -9.78 -17.75
C PRO A 92 -13.46 -9.82 -16.50
N ALA A 93 -13.50 -10.97 -15.80
CA ALA A 93 -14.25 -11.14 -14.56
C ALA A 93 -13.81 -10.17 -13.44
N LEU A 94 -12.59 -9.63 -13.50
CA LEU A 94 -12.04 -8.70 -12.51
C LEU A 94 -12.04 -7.24 -12.97
N TYR A 95 -12.47 -6.95 -14.21
CA TYR A 95 -12.42 -5.60 -14.76
C TYR A 95 -13.22 -4.59 -13.94
N GLN A 96 -14.41 -4.98 -13.49
CA GLN A 96 -15.27 -4.10 -12.72
C GLN A 96 -14.61 -3.70 -11.38
N ALA A 97 -14.08 -4.67 -10.63
CA ALA A 97 -13.42 -4.40 -9.36
C ALA A 97 -12.20 -3.48 -9.52
N ILE A 98 -11.42 -3.67 -10.59
CA ILE A 98 -10.27 -2.83 -10.89
C ILE A 98 -10.69 -1.42 -11.35
N ALA A 99 -11.73 -1.31 -12.18
CA ALA A 99 -12.27 -0.03 -12.61
C ALA A 99 -12.79 0.80 -11.42
N GLU A 100 -13.42 0.18 -10.44
CA GLU A 100 -13.88 0.86 -9.22
C GLU A 100 -12.73 1.45 -8.41
N ILE A 101 -11.62 0.71 -8.26
CA ILE A 101 -10.41 1.18 -7.57
C ILE A 101 -9.77 2.34 -8.34
N LEU A 102 -9.62 2.21 -9.66
CA LEU A 102 -9.04 3.26 -10.50
C LEU A 102 -9.90 4.52 -10.49
N ALA A 103 -11.23 4.40 -10.62
CA ALA A 103 -12.15 5.54 -10.55
C ALA A 103 -12.08 6.25 -9.19
N TRP A 104 -11.91 5.50 -8.10
CA TRP A 104 -11.68 6.09 -6.79
C TRP A 104 -10.32 6.80 -6.71
N LEU A 105 -9.26 6.22 -7.28
CA LEU A 105 -7.94 6.82 -7.33
C LEU A 105 -7.95 8.15 -8.10
N TYR A 106 -8.57 8.19 -9.29
CA TYR A 106 -8.69 9.42 -10.08
C TYR A 106 -9.42 10.52 -9.32
N ARG A 107 -10.51 10.21 -8.62
CA ARG A 107 -11.20 11.20 -7.78
C ARG A 107 -10.33 11.71 -6.64
N LEU A 108 -9.50 10.86 -6.04
CA LEU A 108 -8.58 11.29 -4.99
C LEU A 108 -7.48 12.23 -5.53
N GLU A 109 -7.04 12.00 -6.77
CA GLU A 109 -6.09 12.87 -7.46
C GLU A 109 -6.72 14.20 -7.87
N GLU A 110 -7.95 14.19 -8.40
CA GLU A 110 -8.71 15.41 -8.71
C GLU A 110 -8.89 16.30 -7.46
N ASN A 111 -9.31 15.73 -6.33
CA ASN A 111 -9.46 16.50 -5.08
C ASN A 111 -8.13 17.03 -4.52
N LYS A 112 -6.98 16.44 -4.90
CA LYS A 112 -5.66 16.99 -4.53
C LYS A 112 -5.26 18.18 -5.42
N ALA A 113 -5.73 18.24 -6.66
CA ALA A 113 -5.42 19.34 -7.57
C ALA A 113 -6.13 20.65 -7.16
N ASP A 114 -7.20 20.57 -6.36
CA ASP A 114 -7.99 21.72 -5.92
C ASP A 114 -7.44 22.42 -4.67
N GLU A 115 -6.48 21.82 -3.95
CA GLU A 115 -5.93 22.38 -2.68
C GLU A 115 -4.65 23.22 -2.85
N GLU A 116 -3.99 23.23 -4.03
CA GLU A 116 -2.77 24.03 -4.25
C GLU A 116 -3.02 25.47 -4.75
N ASP A 117 -4.27 25.88 -4.98
CA ASP A 117 -4.61 27.22 -5.49
C ASP A 117 -5.27 28.16 -4.45
N VAL A 118 -5.21 27.82 -3.15
CA VAL A 118 -5.62 28.74 -2.08
C VAL A 118 -4.39 29.44 -1.48
N ILE A 119 -3.91 30.44 -2.21
CA ILE A 119 -3.12 31.53 -1.62
C ILE A 119 -4.11 32.61 -1.17
N ILE A 120 -4.32 32.74 0.15
CA ILE A 120 -4.80 33.96 0.80
C ILE A 120 -3.76 34.44 1.81
#